data_AF-A0A521KAI3-F1
#
_entry.id   AF-A0A521KAI3-F1
#
_cell.length_a   1.000
_cell.length_b   1.000
_cell.length_c   1.000
_cell.angle_alpha   90.00
_cell.angle_beta   90.00
_cell.angle_gamma   90.00
#
_symmetry.space_group_name_H-M   'P 1'
#
loop_
_entity.id
_entity.type
_entity.pdbx_description
1 polymer ?
#
loop_
_entity_poly.entity_id
_entity_poly.type
_entity_poly.pdbx_seq_one_letter_code
_entity_poly.pdbx_strand_id
1 'polypeptide(L)'
;MLELIASAALSLTAAASQAAPQPQRAAWTIAFYAGGDNSSEESVISDLAQVAEQLRAIPSVQLIALVDRSPRYTNEVGAFGED
;
A
#
# COMPACT_ATOMS: atom_id res chain seq x y z
N MET A 1 -45.34 -1.11 51.10
CA MET A 1 -44.78 -2.05 50.11
C MET A 1 -45.60 -1.93 48.82
N LEU A 2 -45.30 -0.94 48.00
CA LEU A 2 -45.61 -0.89 46.56
C LEU A 2 -44.98 0.42 46.05
N GLU A 3 -43.73 0.34 45.60
CA GLU A 3 -43.03 1.50 45.06
C GLU A 3 -43.50 1.75 43.63
N LEU A 4 -44.08 2.93 43.45
CA LEU A 4 -44.58 3.45 42.18
C LEU A 4 -43.40 3.90 41.32
N ILE A 5 -43.16 3.08 40.30
CA ILE A 5 -42.39 3.30 39.08
C ILE A 5 -42.45 4.78 38.65
N ALA A 6 -41.33 5.51 38.76
CA ALA A 6 -41.14 6.73 38.01
C ALA A 6 -39.66 7.08 37.85
N SER A 7 -39.22 7.12 36.59
CA SER A 7 -38.15 8.02 36.13
C SER A 7 -36.70 7.62 36.39
N ALA A 8 -36.35 6.37 36.10
CA ALA A 8 -35.03 6.14 35.50
C ALA A 8 -35.17 6.36 33.99
N ALA A 9 -35.07 7.62 33.56
CA ALA A 9 -34.84 7.96 32.16
C ALA A 9 -33.48 7.41 31.76
N LEU A 10 -33.48 6.11 31.46
CA LEU A 10 -32.36 5.36 30.94
C LEU A 10 -32.01 6.01 29.61
N SER A 11 -31.03 6.91 29.66
CA SER A 11 -30.48 7.58 28.50
C SER A 11 -29.85 6.49 27.64
N LEU A 12 -30.63 5.97 26.70
CA LEU A 12 -30.15 5.15 25.60
C LEU A 12 -29.30 6.08 24.73
N THR A 13 -28.06 6.34 25.16
CA THR A 13 -27.01 6.79 24.27
C THR A 13 -26.74 5.61 23.35
N ALA A 14 -27.44 5.59 22.22
CA ALA A 14 -27.05 4.79 21.08
C ALA A 14 -25.64 5.23 20.73
N ALA A 15 -24.64 4.51 21.23
CA ALA A 15 -23.28 4.59 20.73
C ALA A 15 -23.38 4.15 19.27
N ALA A 16 -23.54 5.13 18.38
CA ALA A 16 -23.38 4.92 16.95
C ALA A 16 -21.97 4.35 16.81
N SER A 17 -21.87 3.04 16.62
CA SER A 17 -20.63 2.39 16.23
C SER A 17 -20.24 3.05 14.92
N GLN A 18 -19.31 4.00 14.96
CA GLN A 18 -18.68 4.51 13.77
C GLN A 18 -17.96 3.32 13.15
N ALA A 19 -18.57 2.74 12.13
CA ALA A 19 -17.94 1.72 11.32
C ALA A 19 -16.60 2.30 10.86
N ALA A 20 -15.52 1.58 11.14
CA ALA A 20 -14.20 1.96 10.64
C ALA A 20 -14.29 2.15 9.12
N PRO A 21 -13.64 3.18 8.55
CA PRO A 21 -13.60 3.37 7.10
C PRO A 21 -13.18 2.05 6.44
N GLN A 22 -14.03 1.51 5.56
CA GLN A 22 -13.67 0.33 4.78
C GLN A 22 -12.45 0.71 3.93
N PRO A 23 -11.40 -0.13 3.86
CA PRO A 23 -10.26 0.16 3.00
C PRO A 23 -10.77 0.31 1.57
N GLN A 24 -10.55 1.48 0.99
CA GLN A 24 -10.97 1.77 -0.37
C GLN A 24 -10.21 0.83 -1.30
N ARG A 25 -10.93 -0.08 -1.96
CA ARG A 25 -10.33 -0.97 -2.96
C ARG A 25 -9.80 -0.10 -4.10
N ALA A 26 -8.52 -0.25 -4.44
CA ALA A 26 -7.94 0.39 -5.60
C ALA A 26 -8.74 -0.02 -6.86
N ALA A 27 -9.02 0.94 -7.72
CA ALA A 27 -9.65 0.69 -9.01
C ALA A 27 -8.66 0.03 -9.99
N TRP A 28 -7.36 0.30 -9.81
CA TRP A 28 -6.28 -0.21 -10.65
C TRP A 28 -5.13 -0.73 -9.81
N THR A 29 -4.57 -1.87 -10.23
CA THR A 29 -3.32 -2.40 -9.69
C THR A 29 -2.28 -2.43 -10.79
N ILE A 30 -1.15 -1.78 -10.56
CA ILE A 30 0.04 -1.82 -11.40
C ILE A 30 0.98 -2.87 -10.79
N ALA A 31 1.30 -3.90 -11.56
CA ALA A 31 2.35 -4.85 -11.20
C ALA A 31 3.63 -4.47 -11.97
N PHE A 32 4.71 -4.21 -11.24
CA PHE A 32 6.01 -3.88 -11.80
C PHE A 32 7.03 -4.97 -11.45
N TYR A 33 7.75 -5.43 -12.45
CA TYR A 33 8.86 -6.37 -12.29
C TYR A 33 10.12 -5.80 -12.92
N ALA A 34 11.24 -5.86 -12.21
CA ALA A 34 12.55 -5.54 -12.74
C ALA A 34 13.60 -6.58 -12.36
N GLY A 35 14.39 -7.01 -13.34
CA GLY A 35 15.67 -7.67 -13.12
C GLY A 35 16.70 -6.63 -12.71
N GLY A 36 16.80 -6.35 -11.41
CA GLY A 36 17.68 -5.33 -10.84
C GLY A 36 19.05 -5.85 -10.45
N ASP A 37 19.38 -7.12 -10.71
CA ASP A 37 20.67 -7.72 -10.39
C ASP A 37 21.79 -7.30 -11.37
N ASN A 38 21.99 -6.00 -11.54
CA ASN A 38 22.92 -5.38 -12.48
C ASN A 38 23.26 -3.93 -12.09
N SER A 39 24.01 -3.24 -12.95
CA SER A 39 24.41 -1.85 -12.75
C SER A 39 23.25 -0.84 -12.72
N SER A 40 22.03 -1.25 -13.08
CA SER A 40 20.83 -0.41 -13.06
C SER A 40 20.04 -0.51 -11.74
N GLU A 41 20.46 -1.33 -10.77
CA GLU A 41 19.73 -1.52 -9.50
C GLU A 41 19.37 -0.19 -8.85
N GLU A 42 20.36 0.69 -8.65
CA GLU A 42 20.18 1.96 -7.96
C GLU A 42 19.21 2.87 -8.71
N SER A 43 19.28 2.91 -10.04
CA SER A 43 18.37 3.68 -10.87
C SER A 43 16.94 3.16 -10.77
N VAL A 44 16.74 1.85 -10.88
CA VAL A 44 15.41 1.22 -10.74
C VAL A 44 14.80 1.50 -9.37
N ILE A 45 15.58 1.40 -8.30
CA ILE A 45 15.10 1.69 -6.94
C ILE A 45 14.75 3.17 -6.77
N SER A 46 15.57 4.08 -7.32
CA SER A 46 15.31 5.52 -7.28
C SER A 46 14.03 5.88 -8.03
N ASP A 47 13.83 5.32 -9.23
CA ASP A 47 12.64 5.57 -10.04
C ASP A 47 11.38 5.01 -9.38
N LEU A 48 11.46 3.79 -8.82
CA LEU A 48 10.35 3.21 -8.07
C LEU A 48 9.96 4.05 -6.86
N ALA A 49 10.93 4.63 -6.14
CA ALA A 49 10.64 5.51 -5.02
C ALA A 49 9.91 6.79 -5.47
N GLN A 50 10.32 7.38 -6.59
CA GLN A 50 9.66 8.55 -7.16
C GLN A 50 8.23 8.24 -7.62
N VAL A 51 8.03 7.12 -8.33
CA VAL A 51 6.71 6.66 -8.75
C VAL A 51 5.82 6.38 -7.54
N ALA A 52 6.34 5.69 -6.52
CA ALA A 52 5.59 5.40 -5.31
C ALA A 52 5.13 6.68 -4.59
N GLU A 53 5.97 7.71 -4.52
CA GLU A 53 5.60 9.01 -3.93
C GLU A 53 4.47 9.68 -4.73
N GLN A 54 4.55 9.69 -6.06
CA GLN A 54 3.49 10.26 -6.90
C GLN A 54 2.16 9.51 -6.76
N LEU A 55 2.20 8.17 -6.66
CA LEU A 55 1.00 7.35 -6.53
C LEU A 55 0.30 7.52 -5.18
N ARG A 56 0.96 8.03 -4.14
CA ARG A 56 0.28 8.36 -2.87
C ARG A 56 -0.84 9.38 -3.03
N ALA A 57 -0.75 10.24 -4.05
CA ALA A 57 -1.79 11.21 -4.37
C ALA A 57 -3.00 10.59 -5.10
N ILE A 58 -2.93 9.31 -5.49
CA ILE A 58 -3.93 8.63 -6.30
C ILE A 58 -4.43 7.37 -5.56
N PRO A 59 -5.36 7.50 -4.60
CA PRO A 59 -5.81 6.38 -3.75
C PRO A 59 -6.55 5.28 -4.50
N SER A 60 -6.93 5.51 -5.75
CA SER A 60 -7.54 4.53 -6.64
C SER A 60 -6.52 3.63 -7.35
N VAL A 61 -5.22 3.85 -7.18
CA VAL A 61 -4.14 3.07 -7.79
C VAL A 61 -3.30 2.40 -6.72
N GLN A 62 -3.03 1.11 -6.91
CA GLN A 62 -2.09 0.33 -6.11
C GLN A 62 -0.89 -0.07 -6.96
N LEU A 63 0.33 0.13 -6.46
CA LEU A 63 1.54 -0.40 -7.05
C LEU A 63 2.03 -1.61 -6.24
N ILE A 64 2.32 -2.71 -6.93
CA ILE A 64 3.03 -3.86 -6.40
C ILE A 64 4.30 -4.00 -7.23
N ALA A 65 5.46 -3.85 -6.59
CA ALA A 65 6.76 -3.93 -7.24
C ALA A 65 7.57 -5.13 -6.73
N LEU A 66 8.12 -5.91 -7.65
CA LEU A 66 9.09 -6.98 -7.39
C LEU A 66 10.40 -6.63 -8.13
N VAL A 67 11.48 -6.46 -7.38
CA VAL A 67 12.81 -6.22 -7.94
C VAL A 67 13.68 -7.40 -7.58
N ASP A 68 14.17 -8.12 -8.59
CA ASP A 68 15.17 -9.17 -8.43
C ASP A 68 16.52 -8.51 -8.14
N ARG A 69 17.11 -8.78 -6.98
CA ARG A 69 18.30 -8.12 -6.45
C ARG A 69 19.24 -9.16 -5.87
N SER A 70 20.55 -8.95 -5.99
CA SER A 70 21.53 -9.79 -5.33
C SER A 70 22.74 -8.97 -4.81
N PRO A 71 23.27 -9.31 -3.62
CA PRO A 71 24.53 -8.73 -3.12
C PRO A 71 25.75 -9.06 -3.99
N ARG A 72 25.61 -9.98 -4.95
CA ARG A 72 26.69 -10.44 -5.85
C ARG A 72 26.41 -10.03 -7.30
N TYR A 73 25.85 -8.84 -7.51
CA TYR A 73 25.42 -8.43 -8.84
C TYR A 73 26.54 -8.50 -9.87
N THR A 74 26.18 -8.98 -11.06
CA THR A 74 27.12 -9.18 -12.15
C THR A 74 27.26 -7.89 -12.96
N ASN A 75 28.51 -7.51 -13.26
CA ASN A 75 28.83 -6.42 -14.19
C ASN A 75 29.16 -6.96 -15.59
N GLU A 76 28.82 -8.21 -15.87
CA GLU A 76 29.09 -8.83 -17.15
C GLU A 76 28.21 -8.21 -18.24
N VAL A 77 28.82 -7.38 -19.08
CA VAL A 77 28.18 -6.72 -20.24
C VAL A 77 27.47 -7.73 -21.15
N GLY A 78 28.04 -8.94 -21.30
CA GLY A 78 27.47 -10.00 -22.14
C GLY A 78 26.23 -10.71 -21.57
N ALA A 79 25.93 -10.53 -20.28
CA ALA A 79 24.75 -11.15 -19.67
C ALA A 79 23.45 -10.38 -19.98
N PHE A 80 23.55 -9.11 -20.39
CA PHE A 80 22.41 -8.20 -20.52
C PHE A 80 22.05 -7.81 -21.96
N GLY A 81 22.80 -8.27 -22.97
CA GLY A 81 22.47 -8.02 -24.38
C GLY A 81 22.46 -6.53 -24.77
N GLU A 82 23.19 -5.69 -24.03
CA GLU A 82 23.40 -4.30 -24.39
C GLU A 82 24.66 -4.19 -25.27
N ASP A 83 24.44 -4.29 -26.58
CA ASP A 83 25.40 -3.94 -27.63
C ASP A 83 25.28 -2.44 -28.00
#